data_AF-B4GZY5-F1
#
_entry.id   AF-B4GZY5-F1
#
_cell.length_a   1.000
_cell.length_b   1.000
_cell.length_c   1.000
_cell.angle_alpha   90.00
_cell.angle_beta   90.00
_cell.angle_gamma   90.00
#
_symmetry.space_group_name_H-M   'P 1'
#
loop_
_entity.id
_entity.type
_entity.pdbx_description
1 polymer ?
#
loop_
_entity_poly.entity_id
_entity_poly.type
_entity_poly.pdbx_seq_one_letter_code
_entity_poly.pdbx_strand_id
1 'polypeptide(L)'
;MIYSSSVLSMVKLLEMEDSLKDNLESYVQVMQTKLDSIKLQATLGWEEPWFFPKLKISVEPKKGNALIWDNLNNAGDPDKLSKHVVCPVVMGSRWTIYKWINEQQQMLKRPCLA
;
A
#
# COMPACT_ATOMS: atom_id res chain seq x y z
N MET A 1 3.03 -17.26 -34.11
CA MET A 1 3.07 -18.73 -33.97
C MET A 1 3.90 -19.03 -32.74
N ILE A 2 3.27 -19.33 -31.61
CA ILE A 2 3.94 -19.55 -30.32
C ILE A 2 4.19 -21.06 -30.23
N TYR A 3 5.45 -21.48 -30.25
CA TYR A 3 5.81 -22.88 -30.01
C TYR A 3 5.66 -23.18 -28.52
N SER A 4 4.59 -23.86 -28.13
CA SER A 4 4.52 -24.55 -26.85
C SER A 4 5.07 -25.96 -27.05
N SER A 5 6.31 -26.21 -26.65
CA SER A 5 6.87 -27.56 -26.62
C SER A 5 6.32 -28.30 -25.40
N SER A 6 5.34 -29.18 -25.60
CA SER A 6 4.95 -30.16 -24.60
C SER A 6 6.07 -31.19 -24.47
N VAL A 7 6.76 -31.23 -23.33
CA VAL A 7 7.84 -32.20 -23.07
C VAL A 7 7.25 -33.61 -22.99
N LEU A 8 7.89 -34.58 -23.66
CA LEU A 8 7.41 -35.95 -23.89
C LEU A 8 7.49 -36.88 -22.64
N SER A 9 7.92 -36.36 -21.49
CA SER A 9 8.05 -37.15 -20.25
C SER A 9 7.74 -36.31 -19.00
N MET A 10 7.27 -36.98 -17.95
CA MET A 10 7.06 -36.37 -16.63
C MET A 10 8.40 -35.89 -16.07
N VAL A 11 8.63 -34.59 -16.16
CA VAL A 11 9.75 -33.93 -15.49
C VAL A 11 9.57 -34.11 -13.99
N LYS A 12 10.62 -34.52 -13.28
CA LYS A 12 10.62 -34.59 -11.82
C LYS A 12 10.54 -33.17 -11.25
N LEU A 13 9.31 -32.71 -11.02
CA LEU A 13 9.00 -31.36 -10.53
C LEU A 13 9.74 -31.03 -9.23
N LEU A 14 9.98 -32.02 -8.37
CA LEU A 14 10.72 -31.84 -7.11
C LEU A 14 12.16 -31.36 -7.33
N GLU A 15 12.89 -31.94 -8.28
CA GLU A 15 14.29 -31.58 -8.55
C GLU A 15 14.40 -30.17 -9.17
N MET A 16 13.40 -29.77 -9.97
CA MET A 16 13.31 -28.40 -10.49
C MET A 16 12.89 -27.40 -9.43
N GLU A 17 11.98 -27.76 -8.53
CA GLU A 17 11.55 -26.92 -7.40
C GLU A 17 12.69 -26.69 -6.42
N ASP A 18 13.43 -27.74 -6.06
CA ASP A 18 14.61 -27.65 -5.20
C ASP A 18 15.70 -26.80 -5.87
N SER A 19 15.96 -27.02 -7.16
CA SER A 19 16.91 -26.19 -7.92
C SER A 19 16.48 -24.73 -8.02
N LEU A 20 15.19 -24.46 -8.20
CA LEU A 20 14.65 -23.09 -8.24
C LEU A 20 14.72 -22.43 -6.85
N LYS A 21 14.48 -23.21 -5.78
CA LYS A 21 14.56 -22.77 -4.39
C LYS A 21 15.99 -22.39 -4.02
N ASP A 22 16.99 -23.20 -4.37
CA ASP A 22 18.41 -22.89 -4.12
C ASP A 22 18.85 -21.61 -4.84
N ASN A 23 18.38 -21.41 -6.07
CA ASN A 23 18.67 -20.20 -6.86
C ASN A 23 18.03 -18.94 -6.25
N LEU A 24 16.85 -19.08 -5.65
CA LEU A 24 16.11 -17.99 -5.03
C LEU A 24 16.47 -17.79 -3.56
N GLU A 25 17.17 -18.72 -2.93
CA GLU A 25 17.44 -18.71 -1.48
C GLU A 25 18.20 -17.44 -1.08
N SER A 26 19.21 -17.06 -1.86
CA SER A 26 19.95 -15.80 -1.67
C SER A 26 19.05 -14.56 -1.75
N TYR A 27 18.11 -14.53 -2.70
CA TYR A 27 17.15 -13.43 -2.86
C TYR A 27 16.15 -13.38 -1.72
N VAL A 28 15.62 -14.54 -1.31
CA VAL A 28 14.69 -14.68 -0.18
C VAL A 28 15.38 -14.22 1.09
N GLN A 29 16.65 -14.59 1.29
CA GLN A 29 17.40 -14.23 2.48
C GLN A 29 17.75 -12.75 2.54
N VAL A 30 18.07 -12.12 1.40
CA VAL A 30 18.24 -10.65 1.30
C VAL A 30 16.92 -9.93 1.56
N MET A 31 15.81 -10.41 1.01
CA MET A 31 14.49 -9.85 1.28
C MET A 31 14.08 -10.02 2.75
N GLN A 32 14.38 -11.17 3.34
CA GLN A 32 14.13 -11.46 4.74
C GLN A 32 14.96 -10.56 5.65
N THR A 33 16.24 -10.33 5.33
CA THR A 33 17.11 -9.41 6.07
C THR A 33 16.60 -7.97 6.00
N LYS A 34 16.11 -7.53 4.83
CA LYS A 34 15.46 -6.22 4.68
C LYS A 34 14.13 -6.14 5.43
N LEU A 35 13.36 -7.23 5.44
CA LEU A 35 12.12 -7.31 6.18
C LEU A 35 12.39 -7.24 7.69
N ASP A 36 13.43 -7.92 8.16
CA ASP A 36 13.82 -7.97 9.56
C ASP A 36 14.41 -6.64 10.02
N SER A 37 15.15 -5.90 9.18
CA SER A 37 15.58 -4.54 9.48
C SER A 37 14.41 -3.54 9.53
N ILE A 38 13.41 -3.70 8.65
CA ILE A 38 12.15 -2.94 8.69
C ILE A 38 11.35 -3.28 9.96
N LYS A 39 11.28 -4.57 10.34
CA LYS A 39 10.62 -5.03 11.58
C LYS A 39 11.34 -4.55 12.85
N LEU A 40 12.67 -4.45 12.83
CA LEU A 40 13.47 -3.92 13.93
C LEU A 40 13.22 -2.41 14.14
N GLN A 41 12.89 -1.67 13.08
CA GLN A 41 12.42 -0.28 13.21
C GLN A 41 10.95 -0.19 13.66
N ALA A 42 10.14 -1.22 13.41
CA ALA A 42 8.71 -1.26 13.72
C ALA A 42 8.36 -1.75 15.14
N THR A 43 9.34 -2.19 15.95
CA THR A 43 9.11 -2.82 17.27
C THR A 43 8.71 -1.84 18.39
N LEU A 44 8.58 -0.55 18.08
CA LEU A 44 8.19 0.51 19.02
C LEU A 44 6.68 0.82 19.03
N GLY A 45 5.83 -0.11 18.60
CA GLY A 45 4.37 -0.01 18.82
C GLY A 45 3.66 1.05 17.98
N TRP A 46 4.01 1.18 16.71
CA TRP A 46 3.40 2.15 15.81
C TRP A 46 2.24 1.51 15.06
N GLU A 47 1.02 1.99 15.30
CA GLU A 47 -0.09 1.73 14.38
C GLU A 47 0.20 2.47 13.06
N GLU A 48 0.32 1.70 11.98
CA GLU A 48 0.80 2.17 10.66
C GLU A 48 -0.04 3.33 10.09
N PRO A 49 0.49 4.56 10.07
CA PRO A 49 -0.34 5.74 9.90
C PRO A 49 -0.57 6.15 8.46
N TRP A 50 -1.59 6.99 8.28
CA TRP A 50 -1.74 7.87 7.14
C TRP A 50 -0.81 9.07 7.28
N PHE A 51 0.09 9.28 6.32
CA PHE A 51 1.09 10.33 6.40
C PHE A 51 0.91 11.37 5.31
N PHE A 52 0.87 12.65 5.70
CA PHE A 52 0.80 13.80 4.81
C PHE A 52 2.15 14.52 4.79
N PRO A 53 3.04 14.27 3.79
CA PRO A 53 4.42 14.73 3.86
C PRO A 53 4.57 16.25 3.91
N LYS A 54 3.68 16.99 3.23
CA LYS A 54 3.75 18.46 3.21
C LYS A 54 3.23 19.11 4.48
N LEU A 55 2.26 18.47 5.13
CA LEU A 55 1.71 18.90 6.41
C LEU A 55 2.56 18.41 7.59
N LYS A 56 3.40 17.39 7.38
CA LYS A 56 4.16 16.69 8.42
C LYS A 56 3.24 16.13 9.52
N ILE A 57 2.06 15.68 9.11
CA ILE A 57 1.06 15.08 9.99
C ILE A 57 0.98 13.59 9.72
N SER A 58 0.87 12.83 10.81
CA SER A 58 0.67 11.38 10.84
C SER A 58 -0.66 11.11 11.54
N VAL A 59 -1.51 10.28 10.95
CA VAL A 59 -2.82 9.92 11.48
C VAL A 59 -2.89 8.42 11.68
N GLU A 60 -2.98 7.97 12.92
CA GLU A 60 -3.10 6.56 13.27
C GLU A 60 -4.51 6.03 12.95
N PRO A 61 -4.62 4.85 12.31
CA PRO A 61 -5.90 4.26 11.96
C PRO A 61 -6.59 3.64 13.17
N LYS A 62 -7.65 4.28 13.67
CA LYS A 62 -8.48 3.75 14.76
C LYS A 62 -9.74 3.09 14.22
N LYS A 63 -10.02 1.85 14.66
CA LYS A 63 -11.21 1.11 14.25
C LYS A 63 -12.48 1.91 14.56
N GLY A 64 -13.35 2.07 13.56
CA GLY A 64 -14.60 2.82 13.69
C GLY A 64 -14.47 4.32 13.41
N ASN A 65 -13.26 4.85 13.29
CA ASN A 65 -13.04 6.24 12.93
C ASN A 65 -12.92 6.41 11.42
N ALA A 66 -13.29 7.60 10.93
CA ALA A 66 -13.12 8.00 9.54
C ALA A 66 -12.15 9.19 9.47
N LEU A 67 -11.25 9.14 8.49
CA LEU A 67 -10.41 10.26 8.09
C LEU A 67 -11.02 10.87 6.83
N ILE A 68 -11.31 12.17 6.88
CA ILE A 68 -11.93 12.91 5.78
C ILE A 68 -11.08 14.16 5.53
N TRP A 69 -10.74 14.41 4.28
CA TRP A 69 -10.00 15.60 3.84
C TRP A 69 -10.43 15.98 2.42
N ASP A 70 -10.20 17.22 2.04
CA ASP A 70 -10.44 17.71 0.68
C ASP A 70 -9.18 17.51 -0.18
N ASN A 71 -9.35 16.94 -1.39
CA ASN A 71 -8.27 16.81 -2.37
C ASN A 71 -8.11 18.06 -3.25
N LEU A 72 -9.12 18.93 -3.27
CA LEU A 72 -9.17 20.14 -4.07
C LEU A 72 -9.25 21.36 -3.15
N ASN A 73 -8.69 22.48 -3.61
CA ASN A 73 -8.89 23.77 -2.97
C ASN A 73 -10.27 24.36 -3.33
N ASN A 74 -10.57 25.56 -2.82
CA ASN A 74 -11.85 26.24 -3.08
C ASN A 74 -12.08 26.63 -4.55
N ALA A 75 -11.01 26.70 -5.35
CA ALA A 75 -11.08 26.95 -6.79
C ALA A 75 -11.29 25.66 -7.61
N GLY A 76 -11.27 24.49 -6.97
CA GLY A 76 -11.36 23.19 -7.64
C GLY A 76 -10.02 22.65 -8.14
N ASP A 77 -8.90 23.32 -7.85
CA ASP A 77 -7.58 22.83 -8.25
C ASP A 77 -7.05 21.80 -7.23
N PRO A 78 -6.24 20.81 -7.67
CA PRO A 78 -5.61 19.84 -6.78
C PRO A 78 -4.82 20.51 -5.65
N ASP A 79 -5.20 20.22 -4.40
CA ASP A 79 -4.48 20.74 -3.24
C ASP A 79 -3.20 19.93 -3.03
N LYS A 80 -2.08 20.63 -3.17
CA LYS A 80 -0.74 20.13 -2.94
C LYS A 80 -0.55 19.53 -1.54
N LEU A 81 -1.27 20.01 -0.53
CA LEU A 81 -1.19 19.57 0.87
C LEU A 81 -1.93 18.25 1.12
N SER A 82 -2.94 17.93 0.31
CA SER A 82 -3.71 16.68 0.39
C SER A 82 -2.92 15.43 -0.01
N LYS A 83 -1.72 15.61 -0.59
CA LYS A 83 -0.83 14.51 -0.98
C LYS A 83 -0.49 13.69 0.27
N HIS A 84 -0.90 12.44 0.25
CA HIS A 84 -0.69 11.49 1.33
C HIS A 84 -0.04 10.21 0.82
N VAL A 85 0.56 9.48 1.74
CA VAL A 85 1.05 8.13 1.54
C VAL A 85 0.56 7.28 2.69
N VAL A 86 0.48 5.98 2.43
CA VAL A 86 0.05 5.02 3.42
C VAL A 86 1.22 4.10 3.72
N CYS A 87 1.62 4.03 4.99
CA CYS A 87 2.69 3.13 5.38
C CYS A 87 2.28 1.66 5.11
N PRO A 88 3.20 0.85 4.58
CA PRO A 88 2.95 -0.57 4.32
C PRO A 88 2.67 -1.30 5.63
N VAL A 89 1.78 -2.28 5.59
CA VAL A 89 1.47 -3.10 6.77
C VAL A 89 2.61 -4.10 6.97
N VAL A 90 3.43 -3.90 8.00
CA VAL A 90 4.57 -4.79 8.31
C VAL A 90 4.12 -6.06 9.05
N MET A 91 3.11 -5.93 9.91
CA MET A 91 2.56 -7.02 10.72
C MET A 91 1.02 -6.95 10.77
N GLY A 92 0.35 -8.10 10.65
CA GLY A 92 -1.12 -8.19 10.73
C GLY A 92 -1.85 -7.86 9.42
N SER A 93 -3.09 -7.41 9.53
CA SER A 93 -3.91 -7.00 8.37
C SER A 93 -4.64 -5.69 8.66
N ARG A 94 -4.70 -4.81 7.66
CA ARG A 94 -5.46 -3.56 7.72
C ARG A 94 -6.58 -3.57 6.69
N TRP A 95 -7.79 -3.30 7.15
CA TRP A 95 -8.97 -3.15 6.31
C TRP A 95 -9.40 -1.69 6.31
N THR A 96 -9.60 -1.11 5.13
CA THR A 96 -9.98 0.29 4.97
C THR A 96 -11.01 0.39 3.86
N ILE A 97 -12.02 1.22 4.07
CA ILE A 97 -13.02 1.55 3.06
C ILE A 97 -12.74 2.98 2.60
N TYR A 98 -12.66 3.18 1.29
CA TYR A 98 -12.50 4.50 0.70
C TYR A 98 -13.80 4.91 0.02
N LYS A 99 -14.20 6.17 0.19
CA LYS A 99 -15.30 6.79 -0.55
C LYS A 99 -14.82 8.10 -1.14
N TRP A 100 -14.80 8.17 -2.46
CA TRP A 100 -14.57 9.41 -3.18
C TRP A 100 -15.88 10.20 -3.26
N ILE A 101 -15.79 11.48 -2.91
CA ILE A 101 -16.90 12.44 -2.99
C ILE A 101 -16.48 13.46 -4.05
N ASN A 102 -17.11 13.41 -5.23
CA ASN A 102 -16.75 14.26 -6.37
C ASN A 102 -17.37 15.66 -6.24
N GLU A 103 -16.64 16.72 -6.61
CA GLU A 103 -17.11 18.10 -6.43
C GLU A 103 -18.38 18.40 -7.24
N GLN A 104 -18.50 17.85 -8.45
CA GLN A 104 -19.68 18.03 -9.30
C GLN A 104 -20.98 17.54 -8.64
N GLN A 105 -20.90 16.50 -7.81
CA GLN A 105 -22.05 15.97 -7.08
C GLN A 105 -22.41 16.80 -5.85
N GLN A 106 -21.56 17.77 -5.49
CA GLN A 106 -21.74 18.65 -4.32
C GLN A 106 -22.28 20.03 -4.68
N MET A 107 -22.48 20.37 -5.97
CA MET A 107 -22.90 21.71 -6.39
C MET A 107 -24.18 22.23 -5.69
N LEU A 108 -25.10 21.33 -5.32
CA LEU A 108 -26.35 21.68 -4.62
C LEU A 108 -26.33 21.35 -3.12
N LYS A 109 -25.23 20.82 -2.61
CA LYS A 109 -25.10 20.33 -1.22
C LYS A 109 -24.09 21.13 -0.41
N ARG A 110 -22.98 21.51 -1.04
CA ARG A 110 -21.93 22.32 -0.42
C ARG A 110 -22.22 23.80 -0.68
N PRO A 111 -22.38 24.64 0.36
CA PRO A 111 -22.55 26.07 0.15
C PRO A 111 -21.30 26.69 -0.47
N CYS A 112 -21.49 27.69 -1.33
CA CYS A 112 -20.37 28.46 -1.89
C CYS A 112 -19.67 29.23 -0.76
N LEU A 113 -18.34 29.24 -0.79
CA LEU A 113 -17.53 30.07 0.11
C LEU A 113 -17.55 31.50 -0.42
N ALA A 114 -17.92 32.44 0.44
CA ALA A 114 -18.01 33.87 0.12
C ALA A 114 -16.63 34.54 0.01
#